data_AF-A0A1X6MMG5-F1
#
_entry.id   AF-A0A1X6MMG5-F1
#
_cell.length_a   1.000
_cell.length_b   1.000
_cell.length_c   1.000
_cell.angle_alpha   90.00
_cell.angle_beta   90.00
_cell.angle_gamma   90.00
#
_symmetry.space_group_name_H-M   'P 1'
#
loop_
_entity.id
_entity.type
_entity.pdbx_description
1 polymer ?
#
loop_
_entity_poly.entity_id
_entity_poly.type
_entity_poly.pdbx_seq_one_letter_code
_entity_poly.pdbx_strand_id
1 'polypeptide(L)'
;MLSTLINRVRAGESAVELVWSSHERWPLPRVSGGDDLRVAILDSSFNPPTRAHLALATAPYPTLLQPWTSALQESRNSAYDATLLLLSVRNADKQLAPGDASYVQRLEMMILLAQDIVLGRGRLVNNDTPGLTREYDNVAVAIIDEPTFVGKSRSLLQFLRHHLSRLFEASAGVVPSPADNDTPATMLRTVLPRLAFLVGVDTLERLFAPRYYMSEDAMLAALRNFFSSDGDNARVVCARRNLSEAMRKEVEDDDIVPGAAQEFVGTNHVTLIDIGDFEKTISSTKNRLSLKTGDSVWRSMVNPSVAEYILEHGLYCTPA
;
A
#
# COMPACT_ATOMS: atom_id res chain seq x y z
N MET A 1 -12.47 -18.48 -8.12
CA MET A 1 -11.39 -17.63 -8.65
C MET A 1 -10.41 -17.19 -7.55
N LEU A 2 -10.85 -16.47 -6.50
CA LEU A 2 -9.96 -16.02 -5.41
C LEU A 2 -9.20 -17.15 -4.71
N SER A 3 -9.88 -18.26 -4.40
CA SER A 3 -9.24 -19.43 -3.77
C SER A 3 -8.10 -20.00 -4.62
N THR A 4 -8.19 -19.93 -5.95
CA THR A 4 -7.13 -20.40 -6.86
C THR A 4 -5.90 -19.52 -6.74
N LEU A 5 -6.06 -18.18 -6.72
CA LEU A 5 -4.94 -17.25 -6.54
C LEU A 5 -4.27 -17.42 -5.17
N ILE A 6 -5.08 -17.59 -4.11
CA ILE A 6 -4.58 -17.86 -2.76
C ILE A 6 -3.77 -19.16 -2.74
N ASN A 7 -4.26 -20.23 -3.39
CA ASN A 7 -3.57 -21.51 -3.43
C ASN A 7 -2.25 -21.43 -4.21
N ARG A 8 -2.21 -20.73 -5.34
CA ARG A 8 -0.97 -20.53 -6.12
C ARG A 8 0.11 -19.86 -5.28
N VAL A 9 -0.25 -18.81 -4.55
CA VAL A 9 0.68 -18.11 -3.64
C VAL A 9 1.16 -19.01 -2.50
N ARG A 10 0.25 -19.75 -1.86
CA ARG A 10 0.60 -20.68 -0.77
C ARG A 10 1.42 -21.89 -1.23
N ALA A 11 1.22 -22.35 -2.45
CA ALA A 11 1.95 -23.46 -3.05
C ALA A 11 3.33 -23.03 -3.59
N GLY A 12 3.65 -21.73 -3.55
CA GLY A 12 4.88 -21.18 -4.12
C GLY A 12 4.90 -21.16 -5.65
N GLU A 13 3.75 -21.36 -6.31
CA GLU A 13 3.64 -21.28 -7.76
C GLU A 13 3.79 -19.83 -8.28
N SER A 14 3.51 -18.85 -7.43
CA SER A 14 3.68 -17.43 -7.72
C SER A 14 3.94 -16.66 -6.43
N ALA A 15 4.92 -15.75 -6.42
CA ALA A 15 5.22 -14.96 -5.22
C ALA A 15 4.12 -13.92 -4.93
N VAL A 16 3.58 -13.31 -5.99
CA VAL A 16 2.54 -12.28 -5.95
C VAL A 16 1.46 -12.62 -6.97
N GLU A 17 0.20 -12.48 -6.58
CA GLU A 17 -0.96 -12.60 -7.48
C GLU A 17 -1.80 -11.33 -7.44
N LEU A 18 -2.09 -10.78 -8.62
CA LEU A 18 -2.99 -9.63 -8.77
C LEU A 18 -4.43 -10.13 -8.69
N VAL A 19 -5.17 -9.67 -7.69
CA VAL A 19 -6.53 -10.14 -7.40
C VAL A 19 -7.56 -9.30 -8.13
N TRP A 20 -7.35 -7.99 -8.16
CA TRP A 20 -8.23 -7.03 -8.80
C TRP A 20 -7.44 -5.78 -9.18
N SER A 21 -7.81 -5.14 -10.28
CA SER A 21 -7.30 -3.81 -10.64
C SER A 21 -8.43 -2.95 -11.18
N SER A 22 -8.31 -1.65 -10.96
CA SER A 22 -9.24 -0.63 -11.43
C SER A 22 -9.27 -0.49 -12.96
N HIS A 23 -8.22 -0.92 -13.65
CA HIS A 23 -8.15 -1.02 -15.11
C HIS A 23 -7.02 -1.95 -15.57
N GLU A 24 -7.12 -2.47 -16.79
CA GLU A 24 -6.20 -3.45 -17.38
C GLU A 24 -4.74 -2.97 -17.48
N ARG A 25 -4.54 -1.64 -17.58
CA ARG A 25 -3.20 -1.04 -17.66
C ARG A 25 -2.55 -0.74 -16.31
N TRP A 26 -3.16 -1.10 -15.18
CA TRP A 26 -2.56 -0.86 -13.86
C TRP A 26 -1.17 -1.52 -13.85
N PRO A 27 -0.10 -0.89 -13.32
CA PRO A 27 -0.08 0.34 -12.51
C PRO A 27 0.13 1.63 -13.31
N LEU A 28 0.07 1.62 -14.64
CA LEU A 28 0.33 2.82 -15.44
C LEU A 28 -0.78 3.85 -15.24
N PRO A 29 -0.45 5.12 -14.91
CA PRO A 29 -1.45 6.17 -14.79
C PRO A 29 -2.14 6.40 -16.14
N ARG A 30 -3.41 6.80 -16.11
CA ARG A 30 -4.18 7.06 -17.35
C ARG A 30 -3.68 8.27 -18.12
N VAL A 31 -3.09 9.23 -17.41
CA VAL A 31 -2.42 10.41 -17.98
C VAL A 31 -0.92 10.17 -17.92
N SER A 32 -0.18 10.61 -18.95
CA SER A 32 1.24 10.33 -19.14
C SER A 32 2.07 10.58 -17.88
N GLY A 33 2.52 9.47 -17.27
CA GLY A 33 3.44 9.48 -16.15
C GLY A 33 4.89 9.77 -16.58
N GLY A 34 5.74 10.10 -15.60
CA GLY A 34 7.17 10.16 -15.84
C GLY A 34 7.79 8.81 -16.17
N ASP A 35 9.12 8.80 -16.32
CA ASP A 35 9.91 7.56 -16.38
C ASP A 35 9.96 6.83 -15.02
N ASP A 36 9.36 7.42 -14.01
CA ASP A 36 9.38 6.97 -12.63
C ASP A 36 7.95 6.78 -12.12
N LEU A 37 7.65 5.55 -11.70
CA LEU A 37 6.32 5.12 -11.30
C LEU A 37 6.29 4.90 -9.79
N ARG A 38 5.68 5.82 -9.05
CA ARG A 38 5.55 5.76 -7.59
C ARG A 38 4.31 4.94 -7.23
N VAL A 39 4.53 3.77 -6.65
CA VAL A 39 3.46 2.87 -6.22
C VAL A 39 3.36 2.89 -4.69
N ALA A 40 2.23 3.37 -4.16
CA ALA A 40 1.90 3.25 -2.75
C ALA A 40 1.50 1.81 -2.43
N ILE A 41 2.11 1.23 -1.40
CA ILE A 41 1.85 -0.14 -0.94
C ILE A 41 1.25 -0.07 0.47
N LEU A 42 -0.03 -0.39 0.61
CA LEU A 42 -0.68 -0.55 1.91
C LEU A 42 -0.76 -2.04 2.26
N ASP A 43 0.23 -2.52 3.00
CA ASP A 43 0.27 -3.89 3.52
C ASP A 43 -0.42 -3.96 4.89
N SER A 44 -1.51 -4.73 4.97
CA SER A 44 -2.26 -4.93 6.20
C SER A 44 -2.99 -6.27 6.21
N SER A 45 -3.48 -6.67 7.38
CA SER A 45 -4.32 -7.87 7.52
C SER A 45 -5.76 -7.67 7.06
N PHE A 46 -6.23 -6.42 6.90
CA PHE A 46 -7.56 -6.08 6.39
C PHE A 46 -8.71 -6.92 7.00
N ASN A 47 -8.74 -7.03 8.33
CA ASN A 47 -9.62 -7.96 9.05
C ASN A 47 -10.52 -7.25 10.09
N PRO A 48 -11.47 -6.40 9.69
CA PRO A 48 -11.77 -5.96 8.31
C PRO A 48 -10.92 -4.74 7.89
N PRO A 49 -10.95 -4.32 6.60
CA PRO A 49 -10.55 -2.96 6.22
C PRO A 49 -11.34 -1.93 7.03
N THR A 50 -10.72 -0.77 7.30
CA THR A 50 -11.31 0.30 8.12
C THR A 50 -11.09 1.65 7.44
N ARG A 51 -11.76 2.70 7.94
CA ARG A 51 -11.53 4.07 7.48
C ARG A 51 -10.09 4.55 7.66
N ALA A 52 -9.34 4.01 8.63
CA ALA A 52 -7.91 4.28 8.75
C ALA A 52 -7.12 3.73 7.54
N HIS A 53 -7.50 2.56 7.03
CA HIS A 53 -6.88 2.01 5.81
C HIS A 53 -7.23 2.86 4.59
N LEU A 54 -8.49 3.31 4.49
CA LEU A 54 -8.91 4.24 3.43
C LEU A 54 -8.07 5.52 3.47
N ALA A 55 -8.00 6.18 4.63
CA ALA A 55 -7.27 7.42 4.79
C ALA A 55 -5.78 7.29 4.46
N LEU A 56 -5.15 6.17 4.87
CA LEU A 56 -3.78 5.83 4.45
C LEU A 56 -3.67 5.67 2.94
N ALA A 57 -4.50 4.82 2.33
CA ALA A 57 -4.46 4.52 0.90
C ALA A 57 -4.70 5.75 0.01
N THR A 58 -5.40 6.77 0.53
CA THR A 58 -5.67 8.04 -0.17
C THR A 58 -4.78 9.19 0.28
N ALA A 59 -3.79 8.96 1.15
CA ALA A 59 -2.89 10.00 1.62
C ALA A 59 -2.01 10.53 0.47
N PRO A 60 -1.73 11.84 0.44
CA PRO A 60 -0.86 12.42 -0.57
C PRO A 60 0.58 11.92 -0.41
N TYR A 61 1.32 11.94 -1.52
CA TYR A 61 2.76 11.74 -1.52
C TYR A 61 3.42 12.89 -0.73
N PRO A 62 4.20 12.60 0.33
CA PRO A 62 4.81 13.65 1.12
C PRO A 62 5.76 14.52 0.30
N THR A 63 5.61 15.85 0.39
CA THR A 63 6.45 16.82 -0.34
C THR A 63 7.94 16.65 -0.06
N LEU A 64 8.30 16.24 1.17
CA LEU A 64 9.70 15.99 1.58
C LEU A 64 10.37 14.82 0.83
N LEU A 65 9.59 13.95 0.19
CA LEU A 65 10.10 12.86 -0.64
C LEU A 65 10.31 13.27 -2.10
N GLN A 66 9.94 14.49 -2.49
CA GLN A 66 10.16 15.00 -3.85
C GLN A 66 11.65 15.32 -4.07
N PRO A 67 12.26 14.89 -5.20
CA PRO A 67 13.64 15.27 -5.52
C PRO A 67 13.80 16.79 -5.64
N TRP A 68 14.83 17.36 -5.00
CA TRP A 68 15.14 18.79 -5.05
C TRP A 68 15.45 19.32 -6.46
N THR A 69 15.82 18.44 -7.41
CA THR A 69 16.37 18.84 -8.72
C THR A 69 15.33 19.32 -9.75
N SER A 70 14.04 19.28 -9.45
CA SER A 70 12.99 19.66 -10.41
C SER A 70 12.18 20.86 -9.93
N ALA A 71 12.85 22.01 -9.77
CA ALA A 71 12.22 23.33 -9.64
C ALA A 71 11.33 23.72 -10.86
N LEU A 72 11.33 22.91 -11.92
CA LEU A 72 10.43 23.05 -13.08
C LEU A 72 9.21 22.12 -13.02
N GLN A 73 8.98 21.41 -11.91
CA GLN A 73 7.94 20.39 -11.79
C GLN A 73 7.07 20.57 -10.55
N GLU A 74 6.79 21.83 -10.19
CA GLU A 74 5.73 22.23 -9.25
C GLU A 74 4.33 21.77 -9.68
N SER A 75 4.19 21.20 -10.89
CA SER A 75 2.95 20.68 -11.45
C SER A 75 2.80 19.15 -11.39
N ARG A 76 3.78 18.39 -10.89
CA ARG A 76 3.54 16.96 -10.63
C ARG A 76 2.73 16.84 -9.34
N ASN A 77 1.45 16.51 -9.51
CA ASN A 77 0.51 16.26 -8.44
C ASN A 77 1.18 15.54 -7.27
N SER A 78 0.90 16.05 -6.07
CA SER A 78 1.29 15.53 -4.75
C SER A 78 0.70 14.14 -4.45
N ALA A 79 0.46 13.31 -5.46
CA ALA A 79 -0.16 12.00 -5.40
C ALA A 79 0.80 10.92 -5.90
N TYR A 80 0.57 9.69 -5.42
CA TYR A 80 1.17 8.48 -5.98
C TYR A 80 0.63 8.21 -7.38
N ASP A 81 1.42 7.56 -8.22
CA ASP A 81 1.00 7.21 -9.58
C ASP A 81 0.03 6.00 -9.56
N ALA A 82 0.21 5.08 -8.60
CA ALA A 82 -0.68 3.95 -8.35
C ALA A 82 -0.74 3.56 -6.87
N THR A 83 -1.81 2.88 -6.45
CA THR A 83 -1.94 2.32 -5.10
C THR A 83 -2.21 0.81 -5.16
N LEU A 84 -1.54 0.05 -4.30
CA LEU A 84 -1.72 -1.38 -4.11
C LEU A 84 -2.14 -1.68 -2.67
N LEU A 85 -3.33 -2.27 -2.50
CA LEU A 85 -3.75 -2.89 -1.25
C LEU A 85 -3.19 -4.32 -1.21
N LEU A 86 -2.33 -4.61 -0.24
CA LEU A 86 -1.56 -5.86 -0.20
C LEU A 86 -1.94 -6.71 1.01
N LEU A 87 -2.27 -7.98 0.77
CA LEU A 87 -2.46 -8.98 1.82
C LEU A 87 -1.34 -10.01 1.79
N SER A 88 -0.55 -10.11 2.85
CA SER A 88 0.42 -11.21 3.00
C SER A 88 -0.20 -12.44 3.67
N VAL A 89 0.00 -13.63 3.09
CA VAL A 89 -0.45 -14.92 3.67
C VAL A 89 0.45 -15.41 4.80
N ARG A 90 1.69 -14.93 4.87
CA ARG A 90 2.64 -15.20 5.95
C ARG A 90 3.12 -13.88 6.51
N ASN A 91 2.26 -13.14 7.21
CA ASN A 91 2.75 -11.98 7.95
C ASN A 91 3.47 -12.47 9.22
N ALA A 92 4.67 -11.93 9.49
CA ALA A 92 5.62 -12.47 10.48
C ALA A 92 5.07 -12.68 11.91
N ASP A 93 3.93 -12.06 12.28
CA ASP A 93 3.30 -12.21 13.60
C ASP A 93 1.79 -12.53 13.58
N LYS A 94 1.18 -12.73 12.41
CA LYS A 94 -0.29 -12.81 12.30
C LYS A 94 -0.73 -14.15 11.73
N GLN A 95 -1.08 -15.07 12.63
CA GLN A 95 -1.89 -16.24 12.28
C GLN A 95 -3.38 -15.88 12.38
N LEU A 96 -4.22 -16.57 11.59
CA LEU A 96 -5.68 -16.42 11.68
C LEU A 96 -6.16 -16.90 13.05
N ALA A 97 -6.83 -16.04 13.81
CA ALA A 97 -7.47 -16.42 15.07
C ALA A 97 -8.90 -16.93 14.84
N PRO A 98 -9.46 -17.76 15.75
CA PRO A 98 -10.88 -18.11 15.70
C PRO A 98 -11.78 -16.86 15.67
N GLY A 99 -12.69 -16.81 14.69
CA GLY A 99 -13.56 -15.66 14.45
C GLY A 99 -12.97 -14.56 13.56
N ASP A 100 -11.76 -14.73 13.05
CA ASP A 100 -11.23 -13.88 11.96
C ASP A 100 -11.90 -14.21 10.62
N ALA A 101 -12.01 -13.20 9.76
CA ALA A 101 -12.40 -13.43 8.37
C ALA A 101 -11.33 -14.24 7.64
N SER A 102 -11.78 -15.14 6.76
CA SER A 102 -10.91 -15.91 5.88
C SER A 102 -10.16 -15.02 4.89
N TYR A 103 -9.12 -15.56 4.25
CA TYR A 103 -8.41 -14.84 3.19
C TYR A 103 -9.32 -14.42 2.03
N VAL A 104 -10.28 -15.27 1.65
CA VAL A 104 -11.27 -14.94 0.60
C VAL A 104 -12.10 -13.74 1.03
N GLN A 105 -12.67 -13.77 2.23
CA GLN A 105 -13.50 -12.66 2.76
C GLN A 105 -12.70 -11.37 2.91
N ARG A 106 -11.43 -11.45 3.34
CA ARG A 106 -10.54 -10.28 3.42
C ARG A 106 -10.29 -9.68 2.05
N LEU A 107 -10.00 -10.49 1.04
CA LEU A 107 -9.81 -10.03 -0.34
C LEU A 107 -11.10 -9.40 -0.90
N GLU A 108 -12.26 -9.99 -0.63
CA GLU A 108 -13.56 -9.43 -1.05
C GLU A 108 -13.79 -8.06 -0.41
N MET A 109 -13.58 -7.91 0.90
CA MET A 109 -13.65 -6.60 1.57
C MET A 109 -12.58 -5.61 1.07
N MET A 110 -11.38 -6.08 0.70
CA MET A 110 -10.34 -5.23 0.10
C MET A 110 -10.74 -4.73 -1.29
N ILE A 111 -11.43 -5.55 -2.09
CA ILE A 111 -11.98 -5.13 -3.38
C ILE A 111 -13.05 -4.04 -3.18
N LEU A 112 -13.93 -4.18 -2.18
CA LEU A 112 -14.90 -3.14 -1.82
C LEU A 112 -14.20 -1.83 -1.40
N LEU A 113 -13.15 -1.91 -0.59
CA LEU A 113 -12.34 -0.74 -0.23
C LEU A 113 -11.69 -0.10 -1.46
N ALA A 114 -11.13 -0.90 -2.37
CA ALA A 114 -10.51 -0.41 -3.59
C ALA A 114 -11.51 0.30 -4.51
N GLN A 115 -12.73 -0.24 -4.62
CA GLN A 115 -13.83 0.39 -5.35
C GLN A 115 -14.27 1.71 -4.70
N ASP A 116 -14.33 1.78 -3.37
CA ASP A 116 -14.64 3.03 -2.66
C ASP A 116 -13.57 4.10 -2.89
N ILE A 117 -12.28 3.72 -2.97
CA ILE A 117 -11.19 4.64 -3.35
C ILE A 117 -11.43 5.18 -4.76
N VAL A 118 -11.70 4.31 -5.74
CA VAL A 118 -11.95 4.71 -7.15
C VAL A 118 -13.18 5.63 -7.27
N LEU A 119 -14.20 5.42 -6.43
CA LEU A 119 -15.39 6.26 -6.38
C LEU A 119 -15.22 7.56 -5.57
N GLY A 120 -14.06 7.77 -4.93
CA GLY A 120 -13.79 8.94 -4.10
C GLY A 120 -14.58 8.96 -2.78
N ARG A 121 -15.13 7.82 -2.35
CA ARG A 121 -15.96 7.67 -1.15
C ARG A 121 -15.08 7.63 0.10
N GLY A 122 -14.57 8.79 0.50
CA GLY A 122 -13.64 8.94 1.63
C GLY A 122 -13.06 10.34 1.80
N ARG A 123 -13.26 11.24 0.82
CA ARG A 123 -12.80 12.63 0.92
C ARG A 123 -13.75 13.46 1.77
N LEU A 124 -13.21 14.09 2.82
CA LEU A 124 -13.73 15.37 3.30
C LEU A 124 -13.50 16.37 2.17
N VAL A 125 -14.55 16.64 1.39
CA VAL A 125 -14.51 17.59 0.28
C VAL A 125 -14.27 18.98 0.88
N ASN A 126 -13.07 19.53 0.73
CA ASN A 126 -12.92 20.97 0.68
C ASN A 126 -13.18 21.40 -0.77
N ASN A 127 -14.27 22.15 -0.93
CA ASN A 127 -14.94 22.69 -2.12
C ASN A 127 -14.20 22.71 -3.48
N ASP A 128 -15.01 22.38 -4.50
CA ASP A 128 -15.08 22.96 -5.84
C ASP A 128 -13.85 22.96 -6.75
N THR A 129 -13.71 21.88 -7.52
CA THR A 129 -13.42 22.04 -8.96
C THR A 129 -14.01 20.86 -9.76
N PRO A 130 -15.17 21.04 -10.42
CA PRO A 130 -15.71 20.01 -11.31
C PRO A 130 -14.87 20.00 -12.59
N GLY A 131 -14.10 18.92 -12.83
CA GLY A 131 -13.41 18.71 -14.10
C GLY A 131 -12.01 18.09 -14.05
N LEU A 132 -11.40 17.88 -12.86
CA LEU A 132 -10.15 17.14 -12.78
C LEU A 132 -10.43 15.64 -12.94
N THR A 133 -9.89 15.06 -14.01
CA THR A 133 -9.82 13.61 -14.27
C THR A 133 -9.56 12.84 -12.97
N ARG A 134 -10.36 11.81 -12.67
CA ARG A 134 -10.31 11.03 -11.42
C ARG A 134 -8.89 10.61 -11.08
N GLU A 135 -8.22 11.40 -10.24
CA GLU A 135 -6.81 11.28 -9.87
C GLU A 135 -6.49 9.98 -9.10
N TYR A 136 -7.51 9.22 -8.70
CA TYR A 136 -7.42 8.05 -7.81
C TYR A 136 -8.01 6.77 -8.43
N ASP A 137 -8.09 6.69 -9.75
CA ASP A 137 -8.65 5.54 -10.44
C ASP A 137 -7.61 4.47 -10.83
N ASN A 138 -6.43 4.48 -10.18
CA ASN A 138 -5.32 3.56 -10.44
C ASN A 138 -4.94 2.73 -9.19
N VAL A 139 -5.93 1.99 -8.70
CA VAL A 139 -5.83 1.12 -7.51
C VAL A 139 -5.86 -0.35 -7.90
N ALA A 140 -5.16 -1.20 -7.16
CA ALA A 140 -5.25 -2.65 -7.25
C ALA A 140 -5.24 -3.34 -5.88
N VAL A 141 -5.63 -4.61 -5.88
CA VAL A 141 -5.56 -5.54 -4.76
C VAL A 141 -4.67 -6.69 -5.16
N ALA A 142 -3.70 -7.05 -4.32
CA ALA A 142 -2.86 -8.23 -4.52
C ALA A 142 -2.68 -9.04 -3.23
N ILE A 143 -2.26 -10.29 -3.43
CA ILE A 143 -1.88 -11.21 -2.37
C ILE A 143 -0.43 -11.68 -2.59
N ILE A 144 0.32 -11.82 -1.50
CA ILE A 144 1.76 -12.16 -1.53
C ILE A 144 2.09 -13.22 -0.47
N ASP A 145 3.06 -14.09 -0.77
CA ASP A 145 3.69 -14.96 0.24
C ASP A 145 5.07 -14.43 0.62
N GLU A 146 5.09 -13.45 1.52
CA GLU A 146 6.35 -12.88 2.01
C GLU A 146 6.17 -12.27 3.40
N PRO A 147 6.99 -12.67 4.40
CA PRO A 147 6.86 -12.18 5.76
C PRO A 147 7.51 -10.83 6.03
N THR A 148 8.60 -10.52 5.35
CA THR A 148 9.41 -9.33 5.68
C THR A 148 9.09 -8.16 4.75
N PHE A 149 9.27 -6.93 5.24
CA PHE A 149 9.11 -5.72 4.40
C PHE A 149 10.14 -5.68 3.27
N VAL A 150 11.39 -6.00 3.58
CA VAL A 150 12.47 -6.05 2.59
C VAL A 150 12.20 -7.12 1.53
N GLY A 151 11.76 -8.31 1.94
CA GLY A 151 11.34 -9.34 0.99
C GLY A 151 10.15 -8.89 0.14
N LYS A 152 9.14 -8.25 0.75
CA LYS A 152 7.94 -7.76 0.02
C LYS A 152 8.35 -6.79 -1.07
N SER A 153 9.25 -5.85 -0.74
CA SER A 153 9.77 -4.88 -1.70
C SER A 153 10.43 -5.54 -2.91
N ARG A 154 11.35 -6.48 -2.67
CA ARG A 154 12.01 -7.25 -3.74
C ARG A 154 11.01 -7.99 -4.64
N SER A 155 10.09 -8.74 -4.03
CA SER A 155 9.10 -9.54 -4.75
C SER A 155 8.12 -8.66 -5.54
N LEU A 156 7.69 -7.52 -4.98
CA LEU A 156 6.82 -6.57 -5.66
C LEU A 156 7.54 -5.85 -6.81
N LEU A 157 8.80 -5.44 -6.65
CA LEU A 157 9.57 -4.83 -7.72
C LEU A 157 9.76 -5.81 -8.89
N GLN A 158 10.08 -7.07 -8.60
CA GLN A 158 10.18 -8.11 -9.63
C GLN A 158 8.84 -8.31 -10.36
N PHE A 159 7.75 -8.44 -9.60
CA PHE A 159 6.40 -8.58 -10.14
C PHE A 159 6.02 -7.38 -11.04
N LEU A 160 6.20 -6.14 -10.55
CA LEU A 160 5.85 -4.92 -11.29
C LEU A 160 6.68 -4.75 -12.56
N ARG A 161 7.99 -5.03 -12.52
CA ARG A 161 8.86 -4.98 -13.71
C ARG A 161 8.37 -5.96 -14.77
N HIS A 162 8.09 -7.21 -14.39
CA HIS A 162 7.55 -8.21 -15.32
C HIS A 162 6.18 -7.81 -15.88
N HIS A 163 5.29 -7.31 -15.02
CA HIS A 163 3.97 -6.86 -15.41
C HIS A 163 4.02 -5.68 -16.39
N LEU A 164 4.86 -4.68 -16.12
CA LEU A 164 5.09 -3.54 -17.02
C LEU A 164 5.63 -3.98 -18.38
N SER A 165 6.62 -4.89 -18.43
CA SER A 165 7.12 -5.43 -19.69
C SER A 165 6.00 -6.04 -20.54
N ARG A 166 5.12 -6.84 -19.92
CA ARG A 166 3.97 -7.45 -20.61
C ARG A 166 2.98 -6.40 -21.13
N LEU A 167 2.74 -5.33 -20.39
CA LEU A 167 1.86 -4.24 -20.84
C LEU A 167 2.44 -3.51 -22.06
N PHE A 168 3.75 -3.28 -22.09
CA PHE A 168 4.43 -2.65 -23.22
C PHE A 168 4.46 -3.56 -24.46
N GLU A 169 4.72 -4.86 -24.28
CA GLU A 169 4.65 -5.86 -25.36
C GLU A 169 3.24 -5.94 -25.98
N ALA A 170 2.20 -5.98 -25.14
CA ALA A 170 0.81 -5.99 -25.61
C ALA A 170 0.44 -4.71 -26.40
N SER A 171 1.04 -3.58 -26.05
CA SER A 171 0.82 -2.30 -26.74
C SER A 171 1.59 -2.19 -28.06
N ALA A 172 2.78 -2.81 -28.16
CA ALA A 172 3.60 -2.82 -29.36
C ALA A 172 3.07 -3.76 -30.48
N GLY A 173 2.21 -4.72 -30.14
CA GLY A 173 1.54 -5.61 -31.10
C GLY A 173 0.47 -4.93 -31.99
N VAL A 174 0.19 -3.64 -31.79
CA VAL A 174 -0.68 -2.84 -32.66
C VAL A 174 0.18 -2.29 -33.81
N VAL A 175 0.13 -2.97 -34.96
CA VAL A 175 0.92 -2.66 -36.17
C VAL A 175 0.76 -1.16 -36.55
N PRO A 176 1.84 -0.37 -36.63
CA PRO A 176 1.79 0.96 -37.22
C PRO A 176 1.51 0.84 -38.72
N SER A 177 0.57 1.64 -39.23
CA SER A 177 0.34 1.76 -40.68
C SER A 177 1.66 2.15 -41.38
N PRO A 178 2.02 1.60 -42.55
CA PRO A 178 3.36 1.74 -43.15
C PRO A 178 3.67 3.14 -43.75
N ALA A 179 3.01 4.21 -43.30
CA ALA A 179 3.03 5.50 -43.99
C ALA A 179 4.06 6.52 -43.44
N ASP A 180 4.60 6.37 -42.23
CA ASP A 180 5.53 7.36 -41.66
C ASP A 180 6.87 6.73 -41.27
N ASN A 181 7.81 6.75 -42.22
CA ASN A 181 9.09 6.04 -42.18
C ASN A 181 10.26 6.85 -41.57
N ASP A 182 10.00 7.90 -40.78
CA ASP A 182 11.08 8.77 -40.25
C ASP A 182 11.07 8.98 -38.72
N THR A 183 10.33 8.18 -37.96
CA THR A 183 10.48 8.17 -36.49
C THR A 183 11.38 7.02 -36.08
N PRO A 184 12.58 7.26 -35.51
CA PRO A 184 13.46 6.19 -35.06
C PRO A 184 12.72 5.31 -34.07
N ALA A 185 12.82 4.00 -34.25
CA ALA A 185 12.28 2.95 -33.41
C ALA A 185 12.17 3.42 -31.95
N THR A 186 10.93 3.60 -31.52
CA THR A 186 10.49 4.08 -30.21
C THR A 186 11.43 3.55 -29.13
N MET A 187 12.29 4.41 -28.56
CA MET A 187 13.06 4.03 -27.38
C MET A 187 12.06 3.53 -26.34
N LEU A 188 12.14 2.25 -25.98
CA LEU A 188 11.33 1.68 -24.90
C LEU A 188 11.58 2.55 -23.68
N ARG A 189 10.60 3.37 -23.30
CA ARG A 189 10.62 4.13 -22.05
C ARG A 189 10.71 3.10 -20.93
N THR A 190 11.88 2.97 -20.32
CA THR A 190 12.05 2.12 -19.14
C THR A 190 11.37 2.79 -17.97
N VAL A 191 10.10 2.44 -17.73
CA VAL A 191 9.38 2.88 -16.54
C VAL A 191 9.89 2.10 -15.34
N LEU A 192 10.49 2.80 -14.37
CA LEU A 192 11.04 2.18 -13.17
C LEU A 192 10.04 2.33 -12.00
N PRO A 193 9.50 1.23 -11.45
CA PRO A 193 8.66 1.30 -10.26
C PRO A 193 9.49 1.64 -9.02
N ARG A 194 9.00 2.58 -8.21
CA ARG A 194 9.48 2.86 -6.86
C ARG A 194 8.36 2.65 -5.86
N LEU A 195 8.68 1.98 -4.75
CA LEU A 195 7.69 1.59 -3.75
C LEU A 195 7.69 2.56 -2.57
N ALA A 196 6.49 2.93 -2.14
CA ALA A 196 6.29 3.64 -0.88
C ALA A 196 5.36 2.83 0.03
N PHE A 197 5.90 2.26 1.10
CA PHE A 197 5.13 1.48 2.06
C PHE A 197 4.38 2.39 3.02
N LEU A 198 3.06 2.32 2.97
CA LEU A 198 2.15 3.02 3.87
C LEU A 198 1.95 2.15 5.12
N VAL A 199 2.40 2.64 6.28
CA VAL A 199 2.45 1.84 7.51
C VAL A 199 1.91 2.63 8.71
N GLY A 200 1.53 1.90 9.77
CA GLY A 200 1.36 2.50 11.10
C GLY A 200 2.63 2.35 11.95
N VAL A 201 2.67 3.03 13.09
CA VAL A 201 3.82 3.01 14.02
C VAL A 201 4.21 1.59 14.43
N ASP A 202 3.26 0.74 14.84
CA ASP A 202 3.55 -0.66 15.24
C ASP A 202 4.19 -1.50 14.12
N THR A 203 3.93 -1.13 12.87
CA THR A 203 4.49 -1.80 11.69
C THR A 203 5.86 -1.23 11.33
N LEU A 204 6.06 0.08 11.51
CA LEU A 204 7.37 0.72 11.39
C LEU A 204 8.38 0.14 12.37
N GLU A 205 7.98 -0.04 13.64
CA GLU A 205 8.82 -0.69 14.66
C GLU A 205 9.28 -2.09 14.22
N ARG A 206 8.41 -2.86 13.55
CA ARG A 206 8.76 -4.21 13.06
C ARG A 206 9.76 -4.17 11.91
N LEU A 207 9.74 -3.14 11.07
CA LEU A 207 10.74 -2.98 10.01
C LEU A 207 12.15 -2.91 10.59
N PHE A 208 12.30 -2.28 11.77
CA PHE A 208 13.58 -2.08 12.42
C PHE A 208 13.86 -3.07 13.57
N ALA A 209 12.98 -4.04 13.83
CA ALA A 209 13.18 -4.98 14.92
C ALA A 209 14.07 -6.17 14.49
N PRO A 210 15.25 -6.38 15.11
CA PRO A 210 16.20 -7.43 14.71
C PRO A 210 15.63 -8.84 14.68
N ARG A 211 14.60 -9.13 15.48
CA ARG A 211 13.92 -10.45 15.52
C ARG A 211 13.29 -10.89 14.21
N TYR A 212 13.06 -9.99 13.25
CA TYR A 212 12.57 -10.31 11.91
C TYR A 212 13.69 -10.59 10.90
N TYR A 213 14.95 -10.56 11.35
CA TYR A 213 16.14 -10.78 10.57
C TYR A 213 16.99 -11.88 11.20
N MET A 214 17.92 -12.42 10.42
CA MET A 214 18.80 -13.50 10.89
C MET A 214 19.78 -13.01 11.98
N SER A 215 20.23 -11.76 11.89
CA SER A 215 21.08 -11.07 12.85
C SER A 215 20.90 -9.56 12.68
N GLU A 216 21.44 -8.77 13.60
CA GLU A 216 21.46 -7.30 13.49
C GLU A 216 22.26 -6.83 12.27
N ASP A 217 23.41 -7.44 11.97
CA ASP A 217 24.18 -7.14 10.76
C ASP A 217 23.39 -7.44 9.48
N ALA A 218 22.66 -8.57 9.46
CA ALA A 218 21.80 -8.93 8.34
C ALA A 218 20.63 -7.95 8.19
N MET A 219 20.09 -7.44 9.30
CA MET A 219 19.09 -6.38 9.29
C MET A 219 19.64 -5.10 8.66
N LEU A 220 20.78 -4.60 9.13
CA LEU A 220 21.38 -3.38 8.59
C LEU A 220 21.72 -3.52 7.11
N ALA A 221 22.29 -4.66 6.69
CA ALA A 221 22.55 -4.94 5.28
C ALA A 221 21.26 -4.96 4.44
N ALA A 222 20.19 -5.58 4.95
CA ALA A 222 18.89 -5.63 4.30
C ALA A 222 18.25 -4.23 4.18
N LEU A 223 18.31 -3.42 5.24
CA LEU A 223 17.77 -2.06 5.26
C LEU A 223 18.57 -1.11 4.35
N ARG A 224 19.91 -1.23 4.31
CA ARG A 224 20.76 -0.47 3.36
C ARG A 224 20.35 -0.76 1.92
N ASN A 225 20.15 -2.03 1.56
CA ASN A 225 19.65 -2.37 0.23
C ASN A 225 18.21 -1.86 0.00
N PHE A 226 17.34 -1.96 1.00
CA PHE A 226 15.95 -1.53 0.92
C PHE A 226 15.81 -0.03 0.63
N PHE A 227 16.63 0.80 1.27
CA PHE A 227 16.55 2.26 1.14
C PHE A 227 17.48 2.86 0.08
N SER A 228 18.58 2.18 -0.28
CA SER A 228 19.56 2.68 -1.25
C SER A 228 18.96 2.94 -2.63
N SER A 229 19.42 4.00 -3.29
CA SER A 229 19.07 4.31 -4.69
C SER A 229 19.50 3.21 -5.67
N ASP A 230 20.56 2.48 -5.36
CA ASP A 230 21.10 1.37 -6.17
C ASP A 230 20.48 0.01 -5.79
N GLY A 231 19.65 -0.02 -4.74
CA GLY A 231 18.92 -1.18 -4.29
C GLY A 231 17.44 -1.10 -4.68
N ASP A 232 16.55 -1.26 -3.68
CA ASP A 232 15.11 -1.22 -3.90
C ASP A 232 14.57 0.22 -4.03
N ASN A 233 15.33 1.21 -3.53
CA ASN A 233 14.96 2.62 -3.47
C ASN A 233 13.56 2.84 -2.86
N ALA A 234 13.20 2.02 -1.86
CA ALA A 234 11.91 2.08 -1.21
C ALA A 234 11.81 3.32 -0.30
N ARG A 235 10.58 3.74 -0.03
CA ARG A 235 10.24 4.76 0.97
C ARG A 235 9.23 4.19 1.95
N VAL A 236 9.20 4.74 3.16
CA VAL A 236 8.22 4.37 4.18
C VAL A 236 7.48 5.63 4.60
N VAL A 237 6.15 5.58 4.56
CA VAL A 237 5.28 6.67 4.97
C VAL A 237 4.43 6.15 6.13
N CYS A 238 4.67 6.71 7.31
CA CYS A 238 4.08 6.22 8.56
C CYS A 238 3.00 7.17 9.07
N ALA A 239 1.82 6.64 9.33
CA ALA A 239 0.73 7.39 9.95
C ALA A 239 1.06 7.67 11.42
N ARG A 240 1.01 8.94 11.83
CA ARG A 240 1.10 9.31 13.24
C ARG A 240 -0.08 8.72 13.99
N ARG A 241 0.16 7.95 15.05
CA ARG A 241 -0.90 7.59 16.00
C ARG A 241 -0.99 8.67 17.07
N ASN A 242 -2.13 8.77 17.77
CA ASN A 242 -2.17 9.48 19.06
C ASN A 242 -1.32 8.71 20.06
N LEU A 243 -0.01 8.94 19.98
CA LEU A 243 0.95 8.62 21.02
C LEU A 243 0.54 9.48 22.22
N SER A 244 0.44 8.85 23.40
CA SER A 244 0.24 9.59 24.65
C SER A 244 1.32 10.65 24.80
N GLU A 245 1.11 11.69 25.60
CA GLU A 245 2.11 12.76 25.80
C GLU A 245 3.48 12.23 26.27
N ALA A 246 3.50 11.07 26.94
CA ALA A 246 4.71 10.32 27.25
C ALA A 246 5.39 9.71 26.01
N MET A 247 4.62 9.09 25.12
CA MET A 247 5.15 8.54 23.86
C MET A 247 5.50 9.63 22.84
N ARG A 248 4.90 10.83 22.91
CA ARG A 248 5.30 11.97 22.07
C ARG A 248 6.74 12.41 22.35
N LYS A 249 7.18 12.33 23.62
CA LYS A 249 8.59 12.54 23.97
C LYS A 249 9.50 11.43 23.42
N GLU A 250 9.06 10.18 23.43
CA GLU A 250 9.82 9.03 22.86
C GLU A 250 9.79 8.96 21.31
N VAL A 251 8.95 9.76 20.65
CA VAL A 251 8.83 9.85 19.19
C VAL A 251 9.53 11.10 18.63
N GLU A 252 9.68 12.13 19.46
CA GLU A 252 10.56 13.28 19.20
C GLU A 252 12.02 13.01 19.63
N ASP A 253 12.25 12.17 20.64
CA ASP A 253 13.52 11.45 20.81
C ASP A 253 13.57 10.27 19.84
N ASP A 254 14.76 9.96 19.33
CA ASP A 254 15.05 8.93 18.33
C ASP A 254 14.76 7.46 18.77
N ASP A 255 13.82 7.20 19.68
CA ASP A 255 13.64 5.91 20.37
C ASP A 255 12.67 4.91 19.68
N ILE A 256 11.86 5.32 18.69
CA ILE A 256 11.03 4.38 17.90
C ILE A 256 11.90 3.49 17.01
N VAL A 257 13.05 4.03 16.59
CA VAL A 257 13.97 3.36 15.69
C VAL A 257 15.19 3.00 16.52
N PRO A 258 15.57 1.72 16.64
CA PRO A 258 16.79 1.33 17.34
C PRO A 258 17.96 2.19 16.85
N GLY A 259 18.85 2.64 17.73
CA GLY A 259 19.93 3.57 17.36
C GLY A 259 20.79 3.11 16.17
N ALA A 260 20.90 1.81 15.93
CA ALA A 260 21.55 1.25 14.74
C ALA A 260 20.87 1.58 13.40
N ALA A 261 19.56 1.87 13.41
CA ALA A 261 18.74 2.21 12.25
C ALA A 261 18.43 3.72 12.12
N GLN A 262 18.97 4.54 13.02
CA GLN A 262 18.84 6.00 13.00
C GLN A 262 19.42 6.62 11.70
N GLU A 263 20.38 5.92 11.05
CA GLU A 263 20.92 6.29 9.73
C GLU A 263 19.85 6.38 8.62
N PHE A 264 18.73 5.66 8.76
CA PHE A 264 17.65 5.62 7.77
C PHE A 264 16.53 6.63 8.04
N VAL A 265 16.45 7.18 9.25
CA VAL A 265 15.41 8.15 9.63
C VAL A 265 15.83 9.56 9.21
N GLY A 266 17.10 9.92 9.40
CA GLY A 266 17.63 11.25 9.09
C GLY A 266 17.76 11.59 7.59
N THR A 267 17.46 10.65 6.69
CA THR A 267 17.76 10.71 5.25
C THR A 267 16.53 10.80 4.34
N ASN A 268 15.37 11.25 4.87
CA ASN A 268 14.09 11.32 4.14
C ASN A 268 13.61 9.97 3.57
N HIS A 269 14.06 8.82 4.11
CA HIS A 269 13.53 7.52 3.69
C HIS A 269 12.25 7.13 4.43
N VAL A 270 12.07 7.67 5.64
CA VAL A 270 10.87 7.53 6.47
C VAL A 270 10.22 8.91 6.62
N THR A 271 8.91 9.01 6.40
CA THR A 271 8.17 10.26 6.59
C THR A 271 6.89 10.02 7.38
N LEU A 272 6.62 10.91 8.33
CA LEU A 272 5.39 10.87 9.11
C LEU A 272 4.27 11.68 8.44
N ILE A 273 3.07 11.13 8.40
CA ILE A 273 1.87 11.80 7.88
C ILE A 273 0.73 11.80 8.89
N ASP A 274 -0.19 12.74 8.70
CA ASP A 274 -1.45 12.81 9.42
C ASP A 274 -2.58 12.19 8.56
N ILE A 275 -3.41 11.34 9.16
CA ILE A 275 -4.56 10.71 8.50
C ILE A 275 -5.92 11.14 9.07
N GLY A 276 -5.94 12.14 9.95
CA GLY A 276 -7.14 12.65 10.63
C GLY A 276 -7.27 12.13 12.06
N ASP A 277 -7.76 12.99 12.96
CA ASP A 277 -7.82 12.68 14.39
C ASP A 277 -8.75 11.51 14.73
N PHE A 278 -9.84 11.34 13.97
CA PHE A 278 -10.74 10.21 14.14
C PHE A 278 -10.09 8.92 13.63
N GLU A 279 -9.59 8.92 12.40
CA GLU A 279 -8.99 7.77 11.72
C GLU A 279 -7.79 7.18 12.47
N LYS A 280 -6.95 8.02 13.09
CA LYS A 280 -5.83 7.57 13.95
C LYS A 280 -6.26 6.71 15.14
N THR A 281 -7.52 6.81 15.57
CA THR A 281 -8.07 6.07 16.72
C THR A 281 -8.68 4.71 16.34
N ILE A 282 -8.75 4.41 15.04
CA ILE A 282 -9.43 3.24 14.50
C ILE A 282 -8.41 2.13 14.23
N SER A 283 -8.74 0.91 14.64
CA SER A 283 -8.00 -0.30 14.25
C SER A 283 -8.96 -1.43 13.95
N SER A 284 -8.56 -2.38 13.09
CA SER A 284 -9.38 -3.56 12.82
C SER A 284 -9.69 -4.35 14.10
N THR A 285 -8.75 -4.41 15.06
CA THR A 285 -8.99 -5.07 16.36
C THR A 285 -10.05 -4.35 17.18
N LYS A 286 -10.02 -3.02 17.24
CA LYS A 286 -11.05 -2.21 17.91
C LYS A 286 -12.42 -2.39 17.25
N ASN A 287 -12.45 -2.44 15.92
CA ASN A 287 -13.68 -2.70 15.16
C ASN A 287 -14.26 -4.10 15.47
N ARG A 288 -13.44 -5.17 15.43
CA ARG A 288 -13.86 -6.52 15.80
C ARG A 288 -14.35 -6.60 17.25
N LEU A 289 -13.71 -5.89 18.18
CA LEU A 289 -14.14 -5.85 19.58
C LEU A 289 -15.52 -5.19 19.72
N SER A 290 -15.73 -4.04 19.09
CA SER A 290 -17.01 -3.30 19.10
C SER A 290 -18.15 -4.13 18.47
N LEU A 291 -17.87 -4.88 17.38
CA LEU A 291 -18.79 -5.89 16.82
C LEU A 291 -19.16 -6.98 17.83
N LYS A 292 -18.17 -7.57 18.52
CA LYS A 292 -18.38 -8.62 19.52
C LYS A 292 -19.19 -8.15 20.73
N THR A 293 -19.02 -6.89 21.15
CA THR A 293 -19.75 -6.33 22.29
C THR A 293 -21.13 -5.78 21.91
N GLY A 294 -21.54 -5.87 20.65
CA GLY A 294 -22.82 -5.32 20.17
C GLY A 294 -22.85 -3.78 20.12
N ASP A 295 -21.69 -3.14 20.19
CA ASP A 295 -21.59 -1.68 20.19
C ASP A 295 -21.70 -1.14 18.76
N SER A 296 -22.70 -0.29 18.51
CA SER A 296 -22.96 0.27 17.17
C SER A 296 -21.82 1.12 16.59
N VAL A 297 -20.85 1.56 17.40
CA VAL A 297 -19.71 2.39 16.97
C VAL A 297 -18.85 1.70 15.90
N TRP A 298 -18.82 0.37 15.82
CA TRP A 298 -18.06 -0.34 14.78
C TRP A 298 -18.44 0.11 13.37
N ARG A 299 -19.71 0.49 13.13
CA ARG A 299 -20.20 0.93 11.81
C ARG A 299 -19.54 2.22 11.33
N SER A 300 -19.20 3.12 12.25
CA SER A 300 -18.51 4.36 11.89
C SER A 300 -17.01 4.14 11.63
N MET A 301 -16.47 2.97 11.98
CA MET A 301 -15.05 2.64 11.79
C MET A 301 -14.72 2.07 10.41
N VAL A 302 -15.73 1.67 9.63
CA VAL A 302 -15.57 1.04 8.30
C VAL A 302 -16.40 1.79 7.27
N ASN A 303 -16.12 1.53 5.99
CA ASN A 303 -16.94 2.06 4.91
C ASN A 303 -18.30 1.35 4.84
N PRO A 304 -19.36 2.01 4.33
CA PRO A 304 -20.69 1.39 4.23
C PRO A 304 -20.71 0.05 3.48
N SER A 305 -19.95 -0.05 2.38
CA SER A 305 -19.80 -1.28 1.59
C SER A 305 -19.24 -2.46 2.42
N VAL A 306 -18.20 -2.18 3.20
CA VAL A 306 -17.58 -3.16 4.11
C VAL A 306 -18.52 -3.50 5.27
N ALA A 307 -19.27 -2.52 5.79
CA ALA A 307 -20.25 -2.74 6.85
C ALA A 307 -21.39 -3.66 6.41
N GLU A 308 -21.92 -3.44 5.21
CA GLU A 308 -22.94 -4.28 4.59
C GLU A 308 -22.43 -5.71 4.41
N TYR A 309 -21.24 -5.87 3.82
CA TYR A 309 -20.62 -7.18 3.66
C TYR A 309 -20.44 -7.93 4.98
N ILE A 310 -20.00 -7.25 6.05
CA ILE A 310 -19.85 -7.84 7.39
C ILE A 310 -21.20 -8.37 7.90
N LEU A 311 -22.29 -7.62 7.71
CA LEU A 311 -23.62 -8.01 8.16
C LEU A 311 -24.17 -9.18 7.34
N GLU A 312 -24.08 -9.12 6.01
CA GLU A 312 -24.55 -10.16 5.10
C GLU A 312 -23.89 -11.52 5.37
N HIS A 313 -22.60 -11.51 5.71
CA HIS A 313 -21.82 -12.73 5.93
C HIS A 313 -21.70 -13.11 7.42
N GLY A 314 -22.37 -12.38 8.32
CA GLY A 314 -22.35 -12.64 9.76
C GLY A 314 -20.95 -12.63 10.38
N LEU A 315 -20.05 -11.77 9.88
CA LEU A 315 -18.65 -11.79 10.30
C LEU A 315 -18.46 -11.20 11.69
N TYR A 316 -17.52 -11.77 12.44
CA TYR A 316 -17.05 -11.30 13.75
C TYR A 316 -18.10 -11.30 14.87
N CYS A 317 -19.32 -11.78 14.61
CA CYS A 317 -20.33 -12.01 15.63
C CYS A 317 -19.96 -13.24 16.49
N THR A 318 -20.35 -13.24 17.76
CA THR A 318 -20.39 -14.46 18.56
C THR A 318 -21.49 -15.38 18.01
N PRO A 319 -21.26 -16.70 17.91
CA PRO A 319 -22.33 -17.65 17.61
C PRO A 319 -23.44 -17.47 18.66
N ALA A 320 -24.69 -17.38 18.18
CA ALA A 320 -25.87 -17.44 19.03
C ALA A 320 -26.03 -18.85 19.66
#